data_AF-A0A0L1LKT5-F1
#
_entry.id   AF-A0A0L1LKT5-F1
#
_cell.length_a   1.000
_cell.length_b   1.000
_cell.length_c   1.000
_cell.angle_alpha   90.00
_cell.angle_beta   90.00
_cell.angle_gamma   90.00
#
_symmetry.space_group_name_H-M   'P 1'
#
loop_
_entity.id
_entity.type
_entity.pdbx_description
1 polymer ?
#
loop_
_entity_poly.entity_id
_entity_poly.type
_entity_poly.pdbx_seq_one_letter_code
_entity_poly.pdbx_strand_id
1 'polypeptide(L)'
;DLAAARAHRITVCNCQGYGTPSVAQHTIMLLLNLATRLADYQKAVAEGRWQQAKQFCLLDYPIVELEGKTLGLLGHGELGSAVARLAEAFGMRVLLGQIPGRPARPDRLPLNELLPQIDALTLHCPLNEHTRHFIGARELASMKPGAFVVNTARGGLIDEQALADALRNGHLGGAATDVLSVEPPTAGNPLLAHDTPRLIVTPHNAWGSREARQRIVGQLTENAQGYFSGQALRVVS
;
A
#
# COMPACT_ATOMS: atom_id res chain seq x y z
N ASP A 1 24.47 -4.09 1.69
CA ASP A 1 25.25 -3.74 0.49
C ASP A 1 25.53 -5.01 -0.32
N LEU A 2 24.84 -5.21 -1.45
CA LEU A 2 25.02 -6.41 -2.28
C LEU A 2 26.30 -6.34 -3.13
N ALA A 3 26.82 -5.15 -3.42
CA ALA A 3 28.06 -5.00 -4.19
C ALA A 3 29.26 -5.43 -3.35
N ALA A 4 29.31 -4.99 -2.08
CA ALA A 4 30.33 -5.43 -1.13
C ALA A 4 30.27 -6.94 -0.87
N ALA A 5 29.07 -7.51 -0.70
CA ALA A 5 28.90 -8.96 -0.52
C ALA A 5 29.50 -9.77 -1.69
N ARG A 6 29.21 -9.37 -2.94
CA ARG A 6 29.84 -9.96 -4.14
C ARG A 6 31.37 -9.83 -4.12
N ALA A 7 31.89 -8.64 -3.82
CA ALA A 7 33.33 -8.40 -3.77
C ALA A 7 34.04 -9.29 -2.73
N HIS A 8 33.38 -9.60 -1.61
CA HIS A 8 33.87 -10.47 -0.55
C HIS A 8 33.46 -11.95 -0.71
N ARG A 9 32.82 -12.34 -1.81
CA ARG A 9 32.30 -13.70 -2.06
C ARG A 9 31.39 -14.21 -0.94
N ILE A 10 30.58 -13.32 -0.38
CA ILE A 10 29.57 -13.63 0.64
C ILE A 10 28.25 -13.90 -0.06
N THR A 11 27.75 -15.13 0.06
CA THR A 11 26.43 -15.50 -0.45
C THR A 11 25.34 -14.81 0.38
N VAL A 12 24.42 -14.12 -0.29
CA VAL A 12 23.24 -13.52 0.34
C VAL A 12 21.99 -14.19 -0.23
N CYS A 13 21.16 -14.73 0.65
CA CYS A 13 19.87 -15.33 0.29
C CYS A 13 18.73 -14.49 0.88
N ASN A 14 17.58 -14.44 0.20
CA ASN A 14 16.37 -13.78 0.73
C ASN A 14 15.20 -14.77 0.92
N CYS A 15 14.11 -14.29 1.50
CA CYS A 15 12.81 -14.96 1.47
C CYS A 15 11.91 -14.24 0.46
N GLN A 16 11.15 -14.99 -0.33
CA GLN A 16 10.34 -14.49 -1.44
C GLN A 16 8.90 -14.98 -1.30
N GLY A 17 7.91 -14.16 -1.68
CA GLY A 17 6.48 -14.53 -1.68
C GLY A 17 5.86 -14.86 -0.31
N TYR A 18 6.63 -14.82 0.78
CA TYR A 18 6.19 -15.26 2.11
C TYR A 18 5.00 -14.46 2.64
N GLY A 19 4.91 -13.18 2.28
CA GLY A 19 3.94 -12.22 2.79
C GLY A 19 2.74 -12.00 1.86
N THR A 20 2.68 -12.64 0.69
CA THR A 20 1.72 -12.32 -0.37
C THR A 20 0.27 -12.26 0.13
N PRO A 21 -0.27 -13.30 0.84
CA PRO A 21 -1.64 -13.23 1.36
C PRO A 21 -1.81 -12.16 2.44
N SER A 22 -0.82 -12.01 3.32
CA SER A 22 -0.85 -11.08 4.46
C SER A 22 -0.97 -9.64 3.97
N VAL A 23 -0.07 -9.22 3.08
CA VAL A 23 -0.02 -7.85 2.58
C VAL A 23 -1.20 -7.56 1.66
N ALA A 24 -1.65 -8.54 0.86
CA ALA A 24 -2.82 -8.35 0.01
C ALA A 24 -4.10 -8.14 0.84
N GLN A 25 -4.33 -8.94 1.88
CA GLN A 25 -5.46 -8.77 2.79
C GLN A 25 -5.39 -7.44 3.53
N HIS A 26 -4.20 -7.05 4.01
CA HIS A 26 -3.99 -5.76 4.67
C HIS A 26 -4.30 -4.58 3.76
N THR A 27 -3.88 -4.64 2.49
CA THR A 27 -4.18 -3.62 1.48
C THR A 27 -5.69 -3.41 1.31
N ILE A 28 -6.43 -4.50 1.13
CA ILE A 28 -7.89 -4.46 0.95
C ILE A 28 -8.59 -4.03 2.24
N MET A 29 -8.12 -4.48 3.41
CA MET A 29 -8.63 -4.02 4.71
C MET A 29 -8.47 -2.49 4.86
N LEU A 30 -7.32 -1.92 4.50
CA LEU A 30 -7.10 -0.47 4.54
C LEU A 30 -8.05 0.26 3.59
N LEU A 31 -8.21 -0.24 2.35
CA LEU A 31 -9.15 0.33 1.38
C LEU A 31 -10.60 0.29 1.88
N LEU A 32 -11.04 -0.83 2.45
CA LEU A 32 -12.37 -0.96 3.05
C LEU A 32 -12.55 0.00 4.22
N ASN A 33 -11.53 0.19 5.06
CA ASN A 33 -11.57 1.12 6.17
C ASN A 33 -11.80 2.57 5.71
N LEU A 34 -11.12 2.97 4.62
CA LEU A 34 -11.31 4.29 3.99
C LEU A 34 -12.72 4.45 3.42
N ALA A 35 -13.20 3.44 2.69
CA ALA A 35 -14.51 3.45 2.03
C ALA A 35 -15.68 3.47 3.04
N THR A 36 -15.56 2.70 4.12
CA THR A 36 -16.61 2.52 5.14
C THR A 36 -16.52 3.49 6.31
N ARG A 37 -15.46 4.32 6.37
CA ARG A 37 -15.23 5.28 7.46
C ARG A 37 -15.17 4.59 8.83
N LEU A 38 -14.69 3.35 8.90
CA LEU A 38 -14.77 2.53 10.11
C LEU A 38 -14.14 3.23 11.32
N ALA A 39 -12.92 3.77 11.18
CA ALA A 39 -12.25 4.48 12.27
C ALA A 39 -13.07 5.68 12.81
N ASP A 40 -13.69 6.45 11.91
CA ASP A 40 -14.51 7.61 12.29
C ASP A 40 -15.77 7.18 13.04
N TYR A 41 -16.47 6.13 12.56
CA TYR A 41 -17.65 5.61 13.24
C TYR A 41 -17.30 4.93 14.57
N GLN A 42 -16.19 4.21 14.67
CA GLN A 42 -15.72 3.65 15.95
C GLN A 42 -15.46 4.74 16.98
N LYS A 43 -14.83 5.85 16.57
CA LYS A 43 -14.64 7.02 17.42
C LYS A 43 -15.99 7.63 17.84
N ALA A 44 -16.92 7.84 16.92
CA ALA A 44 -18.22 8.42 17.23
C ALA A 44 -19.03 7.56 18.21
N VAL A 45 -18.98 6.22 18.07
CA VAL A 45 -19.62 5.29 19.00
C VAL A 45 -18.95 5.34 20.38
N ALA A 46 -17.62 5.37 20.44
CA ALA A 46 -16.88 5.50 21.70
C ALA A 46 -17.17 6.83 22.43
N GLU A 47 -17.43 7.90 21.69
CA GLU A 47 -17.83 9.22 22.21
C GLU A 47 -19.31 9.27 22.64
N GLY A 48 -20.07 8.17 22.52
CA GLY A 48 -21.46 8.10 22.92
C GLY A 48 -22.45 8.77 21.94
N ARG A 49 -21.99 9.15 20.74
CA ARG A 49 -22.81 9.91 19.77
C ARG A 49 -24.00 9.11 19.26
N TRP A 50 -23.88 7.78 19.18
CA TRP A 50 -24.98 6.94 18.73
C TRP A 50 -26.12 6.87 19.77
N GLN A 51 -25.80 6.83 21.06
CA GLN A 51 -26.75 6.83 22.16
C GLN A 51 -27.51 8.15 22.26
N GLN A 52 -26.92 9.23 21.76
CA GLN A 52 -27.52 10.56 21.69
C GLN A 52 -28.29 10.78 20.37
N ALA A 53 -28.18 9.86 19.41
CA ALA A 53 -28.79 10.00 18.11
C ALA A 53 -30.32 9.96 18.21
N LYS A 54 -30.98 10.83 17.45
CA LYS A 54 -32.44 10.85 17.32
C LYS A 54 -32.97 9.79 16.35
N GLN A 55 -32.07 9.13 15.62
CA GLN A 55 -32.36 8.10 14.63
C GLN A 55 -31.68 6.79 15.05
N PHE A 56 -32.09 5.68 14.43
CA PHE A 56 -31.52 4.37 14.74
C PHE A 56 -30.05 4.22 14.30
N CYS A 57 -29.53 5.10 13.44
CA CYS A 57 -28.17 5.05 12.90
C CYS A 57 -27.47 6.43 12.90
N LEU A 58 -26.17 6.41 12.62
CA LEU A 58 -25.35 7.58 12.33
C LEU A 58 -25.01 7.60 10.83
N LEU A 59 -25.07 8.78 10.21
CA LEU A 59 -24.75 8.99 8.78
C LEU A 59 -23.83 10.21 8.59
N ASP A 60 -23.12 10.61 9.65
CA ASP A 60 -22.26 11.79 9.71
C ASP A 60 -21.05 11.70 8.77
N TYR A 61 -20.66 10.49 8.39
CA TYR A 61 -19.51 10.23 7.54
C TYR A 61 -19.95 9.53 6.25
N PRO A 62 -19.76 10.14 5.07
CA PRO A 62 -20.11 9.52 3.80
C PRO A 62 -19.37 8.19 3.61
N ILE A 63 -20.16 7.11 3.53
CA ILE A 63 -19.72 5.76 3.20
C ILE A 63 -19.85 5.58 1.69
N VAL A 64 -18.91 4.86 1.09
CA VAL A 64 -18.99 4.46 -0.32
C VAL A 64 -18.81 2.95 -0.45
N GLU A 65 -19.45 2.38 -1.46
CA GLU A 65 -19.25 1.00 -1.87
C GLU A 65 -18.07 0.90 -2.85
N LEU A 66 -17.37 -0.25 -2.80
CA LEU A 66 -16.32 -0.57 -3.76
C LEU A 66 -16.90 -1.15 -5.07
N GLU A 67 -18.13 -1.69 -5.04
CA GLU A 67 -18.76 -2.24 -6.23
C GLU A 67 -18.89 -1.18 -7.34
N GLY A 68 -18.46 -1.53 -8.56
CA GLY A 68 -18.44 -0.64 -9.70
C GLY A 68 -17.37 0.45 -9.67
N LYS A 69 -16.56 0.54 -8.60
CA LYS A 69 -15.40 1.46 -8.54
C LYS A 69 -14.20 0.90 -9.29
N THR A 70 -13.28 1.78 -9.67
CA THR A 70 -12.07 1.43 -10.41
C THR A 70 -10.82 1.54 -9.52
N LEU A 71 -10.09 0.44 -9.38
CA LEU A 71 -8.78 0.39 -8.69
C LEU A 71 -7.65 0.53 -9.71
N GLY A 72 -6.82 1.56 -9.55
CA GLY A 72 -5.52 1.67 -10.19
C GLY A 72 -4.47 0.88 -9.44
N LEU A 73 -3.76 -0.02 -10.11
CA LEU A 73 -2.74 -0.87 -9.52
C LEU A 73 -1.37 -0.65 -10.19
N LEU A 74 -0.41 -0.13 -9.41
CA LEU A 74 0.97 0.08 -9.84
C LEU A 74 1.87 -1.03 -9.32
N GLY A 75 2.10 -2.02 -10.17
CA GLY A 75 2.91 -3.20 -9.85
C GLY A 75 2.07 -4.46 -9.85
N HIS A 76 2.05 -5.15 -11.00
CA HIS A 76 1.30 -6.39 -11.19
C HIS A 76 2.27 -7.59 -11.24
N GLY A 77 2.93 -7.83 -10.11
CA GLY A 77 3.66 -9.08 -9.83
C GLY A 77 2.84 -9.96 -8.87
N GLU A 78 3.49 -10.90 -8.18
CA GLU A 78 2.83 -11.83 -7.26
C GLU A 78 1.88 -11.14 -6.25
N LEU A 79 2.36 -10.09 -5.57
CA LEU A 79 1.56 -9.33 -4.61
C LEU A 79 0.43 -8.54 -5.27
N GLY A 80 0.73 -7.80 -6.34
CA GLY A 80 -0.27 -6.99 -7.02
C GLY A 80 -1.38 -7.81 -7.66
N SER A 81 -1.08 -8.98 -8.21
CA SER A 81 -2.08 -9.92 -8.73
C SER A 81 -2.98 -10.47 -7.61
N ALA A 82 -2.43 -10.73 -6.42
CA ALA A 82 -3.24 -11.13 -5.27
C ALA A 82 -4.21 -10.02 -4.82
N VAL A 83 -3.77 -8.76 -4.83
CA VAL A 83 -4.62 -7.60 -4.53
C VAL A 83 -5.68 -7.40 -5.60
N ALA A 84 -5.31 -7.46 -6.89
CA ALA A 84 -6.25 -7.31 -8.00
C ALA A 84 -7.40 -8.33 -7.91
N ARG A 85 -7.08 -9.62 -7.69
CA ARG A 85 -8.08 -10.68 -7.53
C ARG A 85 -9.05 -10.41 -6.37
N LEU A 86 -8.54 -9.90 -5.25
CA LEU A 86 -9.41 -9.56 -4.11
C LEU A 86 -10.29 -8.35 -4.44
N ALA A 87 -9.76 -7.31 -5.07
CA ALA A 87 -10.53 -6.15 -5.48
C ALA A 87 -11.65 -6.51 -6.49
N GLU A 88 -11.35 -7.38 -7.46
CA GLU A 88 -12.34 -7.91 -8.41
C GLU A 88 -13.44 -8.71 -7.71
N ALA A 89 -13.12 -9.45 -6.64
CA ALA A 89 -14.12 -10.14 -5.83
C ALA A 89 -15.07 -9.18 -5.07
N PHE A 90 -14.68 -7.92 -4.87
CA PHE A 90 -15.55 -6.84 -4.37
C PHE A 90 -16.27 -6.08 -5.49
N GLY A 91 -16.22 -6.56 -6.73
CA GLY A 91 -16.88 -5.92 -7.88
C GLY A 91 -16.16 -4.68 -8.41
N MET A 92 -14.89 -4.47 -8.07
CA MET A 92 -14.09 -3.38 -8.63
C MET A 92 -13.57 -3.73 -10.03
N ARG A 93 -13.47 -2.73 -10.90
CA ARG A 93 -12.66 -2.80 -12.13
C ARG A 93 -11.20 -2.53 -11.78
N VAL A 94 -10.26 -3.37 -12.24
CA VAL A 94 -8.83 -3.12 -12.05
C VAL A 94 -8.20 -2.56 -13.33
N LEU A 95 -7.52 -1.41 -13.20
CA LEU A 95 -6.69 -0.83 -14.24
C LEU A 95 -5.23 -0.86 -13.83
N LEU A 96 -4.38 -1.30 -14.75
CA LEU A 96 -2.98 -1.54 -14.46
C LEU A 96 -2.16 -0.36 -15.03
N GLY A 97 -1.27 0.21 -14.23
CA GLY A 97 -0.49 1.38 -14.63
C GLY A 97 0.99 1.10 -14.91
N GLN A 98 1.57 1.94 -15.76
CA GLN A 98 3.01 1.92 -16.03
C GLN A 98 3.80 2.40 -14.81
N ILE A 99 4.97 1.79 -14.60
CA ILE A 99 5.92 2.17 -13.56
C ILE A 99 7.13 2.79 -14.25
N PRO A 100 7.58 4.00 -13.83
CA PRO A 100 8.79 4.61 -14.38
C PRO A 100 10.01 3.68 -14.36
N GLY A 101 10.85 3.77 -15.39
CA GLY A 101 12.05 2.92 -15.53
C GLY A 101 11.77 1.48 -15.99
N ARG A 102 10.54 1.14 -16.38
CA ARG A 102 10.20 -0.15 -17.01
C ARG A 102 9.78 0.05 -18.47
N PRO A 103 10.02 -0.95 -19.34
CA PRO A 103 9.48 -0.93 -20.70
C PRO A 103 7.96 -0.81 -20.68
N ALA A 104 7.41 0.03 -21.57
CA ALA A 104 5.98 0.17 -21.75
C ALA A 104 5.36 -1.18 -22.15
N ARG A 105 4.15 -1.44 -21.67
CA ARG A 105 3.37 -2.63 -22.02
C ARG A 105 1.97 -2.22 -22.46
N PRO A 106 1.39 -2.90 -23.45
CA PRO A 106 0.09 -2.52 -24.02
C PRO A 106 -1.06 -2.68 -23.02
N ASP A 107 -0.93 -3.54 -22.01
CA ASP A 107 -1.90 -3.75 -20.94
C ASP A 107 -1.70 -2.81 -19.74
N ARG A 108 -0.90 -1.75 -19.89
CA ARG A 108 -0.57 -0.80 -18.82
C ARG A 108 -0.76 0.65 -19.30
N LEU A 109 -1.61 1.39 -18.62
CA LEU A 109 -1.87 2.79 -18.92
C LEU A 109 -0.75 3.71 -18.38
N PRO A 110 -0.32 4.73 -19.13
CA PRO A 110 0.46 5.84 -18.59
C PRO A 110 -0.24 6.49 -17.38
N LEU A 111 0.52 7.05 -16.43
CA LEU A 111 -0.06 7.62 -15.20
C LEU A 111 -1.05 8.75 -15.48
N ASN A 112 -0.73 9.63 -16.44
CA ASN A 112 -1.61 10.73 -16.85
C ASN A 112 -2.94 10.26 -17.45
N GLU A 113 -3.02 9.04 -17.96
CA GLU A 113 -4.26 8.42 -18.44
C GLU A 113 -4.96 7.63 -17.33
N LEU A 114 -4.19 6.94 -16.48
CA LEU A 114 -4.73 6.11 -15.41
C LEU A 114 -5.39 6.92 -14.30
N LEU A 115 -4.66 7.90 -13.74
CA LEU A 115 -5.04 8.59 -12.50
C LEU A 115 -6.41 9.29 -12.57
N PRO A 116 -6.80 9.94 -13.69
CA PRO A 116 -8.14 10.54 -13.81
C PRO A 116 -9.30 9.53 -13.83
N GLN A 117 -9.02 8.24 -14.08
CA GLN A 117 -10.05 7.19 -14.27
C GLN A 117 -10.34 6.38 -13.00
N ILE A 118 -9.45 6.41 -12.01
CA ILE A 118 -9.50 5.53 -10.85
C ILE A 118 -10.15 6.20 -9.64
N ASP A 119 -10.83 5.40 -8.83
CA ASP A 119 -11.43 5.81 -7.55
C ASP A 119 -10.53 5.44 -6.36
N ALA A 120 -9.60 4.51 -6.55
CA ALA A 120 -8.56 4.17 -5.60
C ALA A 120 -7.24 3.85 -6.32
N LEU A 121 -6.10 4.21 -5.72
CA LEU A 121 -4.76 3.86 -6.18
C LEU A 121 -4.09 2.96 -5.15
N THR A 122 -3.43 1.87 -5.58
CA THR A 122 -2.57 1.06 -4.72
C THR A 122 -1.20 0.77 -5.36
N LEU A 123 -0.16 0.78 -4.52
CA LEU A 123 1.24 0.62 -4.92
C LEU A 123 1.82 -0.73 -4.48
N HIS A 124 2.35 -1.49 -5.43
CA HIS A 124 3.01 -2.79 -5.23
C HIS A 124 4.27 -2.92 -6.10
N CYS A 125 5.04 -1.84 -6.20
CA CYS A 125 6.27 -1.76 -6.98
C CYS A 125 7.50 -1.48 -6.08
N PRO A 126 8.71 -1.82 -6.52
CA PRO A 126 9.93 -1.54 -5.76
C PRO A 126 10.27 -0.04 -5.77
N LEU A 127 10.89 0.42 -4.69
CA LEU A 127 11.54 1.74 -4.63
C LEU A 127 12.93 1.68 -5.26
N ASN A 128 13.18 2.53 -6.25
CA ASN A 128 14.46 2.72 -6.92
C ASN A 128 14.61 4.18 -7.38
N GLU A 129 15.64 4.48 -8.17
CA GLU A 129 15.91 5.84 -8.67
C GLU A 129 14.80 6.40 -9.57
N HIS A 130 14.07 5.55 -10.29
CA HIS A 130 12.98 5.95 -11.18
C HIS A 130 11.63 6.07 -10.46
N THR A 131 11.44 5.33 -9.36
CA THR A 131 10.17 5.29 -8.60
C THR A 131 10.23 6.08 -7.30
N ARG A 132 11.30 6.83 -7.05
CA ARG A 132 11.38 7.72 -5.89
C ARG A 132 10.45 8.91 -6.09
N HIS A 133 9.47 9.06 -5.19
CA HIS A 133 8.47 10.15 -5.16
C HIS A 133 7.74 10.37 -6.48
N PHE A 134 7.58 9.31 -7.28
CA PHE A 134 6.97 9.41 -8.60
C PHE A 134 5.45 9.63 -8.54
N ILE A 135 4.83 9.39 -7.38
CA ILE A 135 3.51 9.89 -7.04
C ILE A 135 3.69 11.15 -6.21
N GLY A 136 3.75 12.31 -6.86
CA GLY A 136 3.92 13.62 -6.24
C GLY A 136 2.64 14.45 -6.30
N ALA A 137 2.77 15.75 -6.02
CA ALA A 137 1.65 16.69 -6.02
C ALA A 137 0.86 16.71 -7.35
N ARG A 138 1.56 16.62 -8.49
CA ARG A 138 0.94 16.60 -9.82
C ARG A 138 0.08 15.36 -10.01
N GLU A 139 0.62 14.19 -9.68
CA GLU A 139 -0.07 12.92 -9.83
C GLU A 139 -1.28 12.86 -8.91
N LEU A 140 -1.10 13.23 -7.63
CA LEU A 140 -2.19 13.27 -6.65
C LEU A 140 -3.32 14.23 -7.08
N ALA A 141 -3.00 15.42 -7.59
CA ALA A 141 -3.99 16.39 -8.07
C ALA A 141 -4.71 15.96 -9.36
N SER A 142 -4.15 15.01 -10.11
CA SER A 142 -4.76 14.45 -11.33
C SER A 142 -5.76 13.33 -11.05
N MET A 143 -5.79 12.82 -9.81
CA MET A 143 -6.77 11.83 -9.39
C MET A 143 -8.16 12.46 -9.30
N LYS A 144 -9.20 11.62 -9.28
CA LYS A 144 -10.56 12.12 -9.05
C LYS A 144 -10.66 12.74 -7.65
N PRO A 145 -11.41 13.85 -7.50
CA PRO A 145 -11.79 14.32 -6.17
C PRO A 145 -12.48 13.20 -5.37
N GLY A 146 -12.05 12.99 -4.13
CA GLY A 146 -12.56 11.93 -3.28
C GLY A 146 -11.92 10.55 -3.48
N ALA A 147 -10.94 10.41 -4.39
CA ALA A 147 -10.25 9.14 -4.58
C ALA A 147 -9.38 8.73 -3.37
N PHE A 148 -9.14 7.43 -3.22
CA PHE A 148 -8.33 6.86 -2.15
C PHE A 148 -6.91 6.51 -2.61
N VAL A 149 -5.93 6.58 -1.71
CA VAL A 149 -4.55 6.14 -1.96
C VAL A 149 -4.13 5.12 -0.90
N VAL A 150 -3.60 3.97 -1.31
CA VAL A 150 -3.10 2.92 -0.41
C VAL A 150 -1.64 2.58 -0.74
N ASN A 151 -0.77 2.61 0.27
CA ASN A 151 0.63 2.22 0.12
C ASN A 151 1.04 1.19 1.17
N THR A 152 1.24 -0.05 0.73
CA THR A 152 1.84 -1.12 1.55
C THR A 152 3.14 -1.64 0.92
N ALA A 153 3.78 -0.82 0.08
CA ALA A 153 5.02 -1.15 -0.61
C ALA A 153 6.23 -0.48 0.04
N ARG A 154 6.49 0.79 -0.25
CA ARG A 154 7.61 1.56 0.31
C ARG A 154 7.18 3.03 0.44
N GLY A 155 7.50 3.70 1.54
CA GLY A 155 7.06 5.07 1.80
C GLY A 155 7.51 6.04 0.70
N GLY A 156 8.80 5.99 0.34
CA GLY A 156 9.40 6.88 -0.67
C GLY A 156 8.92 6.69 -2.12
N LEU A 157 7.86 5.92 -2.37
CA LEU A 157 7.17 5.91 -3.66
C LEU A 157 6.25 7.13 -3.82
N ILE A 158 5.73 7.65 -2.70
CA ILE A 158 4.86 8.82 -2.64
C ILE A 158 5.65 9.96 -2.01
N ASP A 159 5.49 11.17 -2.52
CA ASP A 159 5.89 12.37 -1.78
C ASP A 159 4.94 12.57 -0.59
N GLU A 160 5.44 12.30 0.62
CA GLU A 160 4.64 12.31 1.85
C GLU A 160 4.11 13.70 2.20
N GLN A 161 4.84 14.77 1.86
CA GLN A 161 4.37 16.13 2.06
C GLN A 161 3.21 16.43 1.09
N ALA A 162 3.39 16.09 -0.19
CA ALA A 162 2.33 16.26 -1.19
C ALA A 162 1.06 15.47 -0.83
N LEU A 163 1.22 14.25 -0.28
CA LEU A 163 0.08 13.45 0.18
C LEU A 163 -0.62 14.09 1.38
N ALA A 164 0.13 14.56 2.37
CA ALA A 164 -0.43 15.28 3.51
C ALA A 164 -1.21 16.53 3.06
N ASP A 165 -0.67 17.30 2.13
CA ASP A 165 -1.30 18.52 1.62
C ASP A 165 -2.56 18.23 0.79
N ALA A 166 -2.55 17.15 -0.02
CA ALA A 166 -3.71 16.67 -0.77
C ALA A 166 -4.85 16.13 0.14
N LEU A 167 -4.53 15.72 1.36
CA LEU A 167 -5.53 15.36 2.38
C LEU A 167 -6.06 16.61 3.08
N ARG A 168 -5.17 17.52 3.50
CA ARG A 168 -5.54 18.78 4.17
C ARG A 168 -6.45 19.66 3.31
N ASN A 169 -6.20 19.72 2.00
CA ASN A 169 -7.02 20.50 1.08
C ASN A 169 -8.35 19.80 0.68
N GLY A 170 -8.58 18.56 1.14
CA GLY A 170 -9.79 17.80 0.88
C GLY A 170 -9.94 17.26 -0.54
N HIS A 171 -8.89 17.32 -1.37
CA HIS A 171 -8.93 16.77 -2.72
C HIS A 171 -9.09 15.24 -2.70
N LEU A 172 -8.31 14.55 -1.85
CA LEU A 172 -8.42 13.11 -1.70
C LEU A 172 -9.52 12.73 -0.71
N GLY A 173 -10.15 11.59 -0.97
CA GLY A 173 -11.05 10.93 -0.04
C GLY A 173 -10.32 10.24 1.10
N GLY A 174 -9.01 10.38 1.23
CA GLY A 174 -8.25 9.74 2.28
C GLY A 174 -7.14 8.86 1.73
N ALA A 175 -6.24 8.51 2.63
CA ALA A 175 -5.10 7.67 2.32
C ALA A 175 -4.84 6.67 3.43
N ALA A 176 -4.20 5.57 3.09
CA ALA A 176 -3.74 4.59 4.04
C ALA A 176 -2.32 4.16 3.69
N THR A 177 -1.43 4.13 4.68
CA THR A 177 -0.07 3.66 4.49
C THR A 177 0.37 2.72 5.61
N ASP A 178 1.03 1.63 5.25
CA ASP A 178 1.74 0.76 6.20
C ASP A 178 3.23 1.13 6.30
N VAL A 179 3.70 2.08 5.48
CA VAL A 179 5.12 2.37 5.31
C VAL A 179 5.37 3.88 5.30
N LEU A 180 6.55 4.28 5.76
CA LEU A 180 7.06 5.64 5.70
C LEU A 180 8.45 5.64 5.04
N SER A 181 8.91 6.81 4.62
CA SER A 181 10.20 6.98 3.95
C SER A 181 11.36 6.78 4.92
N VAL A 182 11.14 7.09 6.19
CA VAL A 182 12.05 6.82 7.29
C VAL A 182 11.30 6.09 8.39
N GLU A 183 11.81 4.93 8.77
CA GLU A 183 11.23 4.08 9.81
C GLU A 183 12.32 3.59 10.78
N PRO A 184 12.16 3.78 12.10
CA PRO A 184 11.08 4.52 12.76
C PRO A 184 11.15 6.05 12.48
N PRO A 185 10.01 6.77 12.44
CA PRO A 185 9.94 8.20 12.10
C PRO A 185 10.36 9.10 13.28
N THR A 186 11.58 8.92 13.75
CA THR A 186 12.12 9.58 14.96
C THR A 186 12.28 11.10 14.83
N ALA A 187 12.47 11.60 13.61
CA ALA A 187 12.55 13.03 13.31
C ALA A 187 11.18 13.65 12.95
N GLY A 188 10.09 12.92 13.18
CA GLY A 188 8.76 13.29 12.71
C GLY A 188 8.51 12.87 11.27
N ASN A 189 7.27 13.07 10.82
CA ASN A 189 6.82 12.78 9.47
C ASN A 189 5.57 13.64 9.17
N PRO A 190 5.45 14.28 7.99
CA PRO A 190 4.30 15.13 7.69
C PRO A 190 2.96 14.37 7.73
N LEU A 191 2.95 13.07 7.43
CA LEU A 191 1.76 12.22 7.53
C LEU A 191 1.37 11.90 8.98
N LEU A 192 2.28 12.03 9.94
CA LEU A 192 1.97 11.80 11.36
C LEU A 192 1.56 13.06 12.11
N ALA A 193 1.45 14.19 11.41
CA ALA A 193 0.95 15.43 12.00
C ALA A 193 -0.54 15.30 12.35
N HIS A 194 -0.93 15.82 13.52
CA HIS A 194 -2.29 15.74 14.06
C HIS A 194 -3.37 16.37 13.16
N ASP A 195 -2.97 17.25 12.25
CA ASP A 195 -3.84 17.98 11.35
C ASP A 195 -4.11 17.25 10.02
N THR A 196 -3.51 16.07 9.79
CA THR A 196 -3.70 15.31 8.54
C THR A 196 -5.00 14.51 8.62
N PRO A 197 -6.07 14.91 7.92
CA PRO A 197 -7.37 14.25 8.04
C PRO A 197 -7.41 12.98 7.19
N ARG A 198 -8.34 12.09 7.52
CA ARG A 198 -8.67 10.90 6.69
C ARG A 198 -7.45 10.04 6.31
N LEU A 199 -6.48 9.95 7.21
CA LEU A 199 -5.29 9.14 7.05
C LEU A 199 -5.31 7.95 8.02
N ILE A 200 -4.97 6.78 7.51
CA ILE A 200 -4.72 5.59 8.32
C ILE A 200 -3.24 5.24 8.19
N VAL A 201 -2.55 5.09 9.31
CA VAL A 201 -1.17 4.62 9.34
C VAL A 201 -1.07 3.35 10.15
N THR A 202 -0.52 2.29 9.57
CA THR A 202 -0.14 1.07 10.31
C THR A 202 1.39 0.95 10.36
N PRO A 203 1.96 0.43 11.46
CA PRO A 203 3.40 0.51 11.71
C PRO A 203 4.18 -0.62 11.04
N HIS A 204 4.21 -0.64 9.70
CA HIS A 204 4.93 -1.61 8.87
C HIS A 204 4.70 -3.07 9.26
N ASN A 205 3.42 -3.41 9.47
CA ASN A 205 3.01 -4.70 9.98
C ASN A 205 2.12 -5.49 9.01
N ALA A 206 1.91 -5.03 7.76
CA ALA A 206 1.13 -5.75 6.76
C ALA A 206 1.67 -7.16 6.46
N TRP A 207 2.98 -7.37 6.59
CA TRP A 207 3.64 -8.67 6.42
C TRP A 207 3.61 -9.54 7.69
N GLY A 208 3.20 -8.99 8.83
CA GLY A 208 3.46 -9.52 10.17
C GLY A 208 2.53 -10.64 10.66
N SER A 209 1.60 -11.14 9.81
CA SER A 209 0.75 -12.28 10.19
C SER A 209 1.57 -13.48 10.68
N ARG A 210 0.98 -14.27 11.58
CA ARG A 210 1.62 -15.48 12.11
C ARG A 210 2.00 -16.43 10.98
N GLU A 211 1.13 -16.59 10.00
CA GLU A 211 1.30 -17.47 8.86
C GLU A 211 2.42 -16.98 7.93
N ALA A 212 2.52 -15.68 7.67
CA ALA A 212 3.64 -15.12 6.90
C ALA A 212 4.98 -15.28 7.62
N ARG A 213 5.03 -15.00 8.93
CA ARG A 213 6.23 -15.22 9.74
C ARG A 213 6.65 -16.69 9.76
N GLN A 214 5.70 -17.62 9.84
CA GLN A 214 6.01 -19.05 9.75
C GLN A 214 6.62 -19.43 8.40
N ARG A 215 6.12 -18.87 7.29
CA ARG A 215 6.73 -19.08 5.96
C ARG A 215 8.15 -18.55 5.89
N ILE A 216 8.44 -17.39 6.50
CA ILE A 216 9.82 -16.85 6.58
C ILE A 216 10.73 -17.83 7.32
N VAL A 217 10.30 -18.35 8.48
CA VAL A 217 11.10 -19.30 9.27
C VAL A 217 11.37 -20.59 8.47
N GLY A 218 10.36 -21.09 7.75
CA GLY A 218 10.53 -22.23 6.85
C GLY A 218 11.55 -21.96 5.75
N GLN A 219 11.39 -20.86 5.00
CA GLN A 219 12.31 -20.48 3.92
C GLN A 219 13.73 -20.20 4.43
N LEU A 220 13.90 -19.64 5.63
CA LEU A 220 15.20 -19.45 6.26
C LEU A 220 15.89 -20.79 6.53
N THR A 221 15.15 -21.76 7.04
CA THR A 221 15.65 -23.12 7.29
C THR A 221 16.08 -23.78 5.99
N GLU A 222 15.28 -23.68 4.94
CA GLU A 222 15.59 -24.20 3.60
C GLU A 222 16.82 -23.51 3.00
N ASN A 223 16.95 -22.18 3.14
CA ASN A 223 18.12 -21.42 2.67
C ASN A 223 19.39 -21.90 3.38
N ALA A 224 19.34 -22.10 4.70
CA ALA A 224 20.48 -22.58 5.48
C ALA A 224 20.88 -24.00 5.07
N GLN A 225 19.91 -24.92 4.95
CA GLN A 225 20.14 -26.29 4.49
C GLN A 225 20.75 -26.32 3.09
N GLY A 226 20.19 -25.53 2.16
CA GLY A 226 20.71 -25.40 0.80
C GLY A 226 22.14 -24.87 0.77
N TYR A 227 22.46 -23.88 1.60
CA TYR A 227 23.83 -23.37 1.68
C TYR A 227 24.83 -24.45 2.17
N PHE A 228 24.51 -25.16 3.25
CA PHE A 228 25.40 -26.20 3.79
C PHE A 228 25.52 -27.45 2.91
N SER A 229 24.54 -27.72 2.05
CA SER A 229 24.60 -28.81 1.06
C SER A 229 25.25 -28.40 -0.27
N GLY A 230 25.72 -27.15 -0.40
CA GLY A 230 26.30 -26.63 -1.64
C GLY A 230 25.28 -26.28 -2.73
N GLN A 231 23.99 -26.24 -2.39
CA GLN A 231 22.86 -25.90 -3.26
C GLN A 231 22.12 -24.67 -2.72
N ALA A 232 22.80 -23.54 -2.60
CA ALA A 232 22.23 -22.32 -2.05
C ALA A 232 20.94 -21.90 -2.80
N LEU A 233 19.88 -21.64 -2.04
CA LEU A 233 18.56 -21.27 -2.58
C LEU A 233 18.37 -19.75 -2.48
N ARG A 234 17.55 -19.19 -3.38
CA ARG A 234 17.11 -17.77 -3.35
C ARG A 234 18.27 -16.77 -3.23
N VAL A 235 19.38 -17.08 -3.91
CA VAL A 235 20.60 -16.24 -3.90
C VAL A 235 20.34 -14.92 -4.62
N VAL A 236 20.73 -13.82 -3.99
CA VAL A 236 20.65 -12.45 -4.52
C VAL A 236 22.01 -11.76 -4.62
N SER A 237 23.05 -12.33 -4.02
CA SER A 237 24.46 -11.94 -4.14
C SER A 237 25.38 -13.11 -3.82
#